data_AF-A0A2E4YDD6-F1
#
_entry.id   AF-A0A2E4YDD6-F1
#
_cell.length_a   1.000
_cell.length_b   1.000
_cell.length_c   1.000
_cell.angle_alpha   90.00
_cell.angle_beta   90.00
_cell.angle_gamma   90.00
#
_symmetry.space_group_name_H-M   'P 1'
#
loop_
_entity.id
_entity.type
_entity.pdbx_description
1 polymer ?
#
loop_
_entity_poly.entity_id
_entity_poly.type
_entity_poly.pdbx_seq_one_letter_code
_entity_poly.pdbx_strand_id
1 'polypeptide(L)'
;MAVGDIITAARYNIIQARVAAVIGLGSGDEGYGQSRTSSTVAVGATITAQDMQNLFTDMTKIRLHQTGSVPAEIAVPSVGDTVLDSNTTNKEGYAQYESLSTTCQSARLSAAANQLGLQSGTSSVRNSSWSTDINHTFTVTFGGYSVTNGDGTTTTVNGENHMRVFFNAGGTINLSGSIGSGNSTINNDWRNLMSSVGTVVFGRSTTSNGSTGTNYGYVNLPTGFTTIFNKNASAYSANDYLVQAKKNGNVLTFTVTFNEDKVANPNFDEAVTATTTSTAQLKRPNNSSSVNITAPTFNNTDNL
;
A
#
# COMPACT_ATOMS: atom_id res chain seq x y z
N MET A 1 -7.79 12.10 36.79
CA MET A 1 -6.95 11.88 37.99
C MET A 1 -6.60 13.24 38.58
N ALA A 2 -6.04 13.33 39.79
CA ALA A 2 -5.60 14.61 40.33
C ALA A 2 -4.29 15.07 39.66
N VAL A 3 -4.02 16.38 39.68
CA VAL A 3 -2.73 16.93 39.26
C VAL A 3 -1.65 16.36 40.19
N GLY A 4 -0.70 15.58 39.66
CA GLY A 4 0.40 14.97 40.42
C GLY A 4 0.30 13.45 40.67
N ASP A 5 -0.76 12.77 40.20
CA ASP A 5 -0.84 11.30 40.26
C ASP A 5 0.21 10.65 39.34
N ILE A 6 0.98 9.69 39.88
CA ILE A 6 2.04 8.98 39.14
C ILE A 6 1.43 8.18 37.99
N ILE A 7 1.89 8.44 36.77
CA ILE A 7 1.55 7.62 35.60
C ILE A 7 2.10 6.22 35.82
N THR A 8 1.19 5.25 35.92
CA THR A 8 1.60 3.85 36.12
C THR A 8 2.21 3.28 34.84
N ALA A 9 3.17 2.36 35.01
CA ALA A 9 3.74 1.59 33.90
C ALA A 9 2.66 0.84 33.10
N ALA A 10 1.58 0.39 33.75
CA ALA A 10 0.46 -0.24 33.09
C ALA A 10 -0.22 0.70 32.07
N ARG A 11 -0.48 1.95 32.45
CA ARG A 11 -1.10 2.94 31.56
C ARG A 11 -0.17 3.29 30.38
N TYR A 12 1.12 3.49 30.66
CA TYR A 12 2.17 3.64 29.64
C TYR A 12 2.16 2.52 28.62
N ASN A 13 2.19 1.28 29.09
CA ASN A 13 2.27 0.11 28.23
C ASN A 13 1.01 -0.07 27.36
N ILE A 14 -0.16 0.45 27.77
CA ILE A 14 -1.36 0.45 26.91
C ILE A 14 -1.16 1.34 25.68
N ILE A 15 -0.66 2.57 25.87
CA ILE A 15 -0.35 3.45 24.73
C ILE A 15 0.73 2.83 23.86
N GLN A 16 1.82 2.36 24.49
CA GLN A 16 2.96 1.79 23.78
C GLN A 16 2.54 0.59 22.93
N ALA A 17 1.73 -0.32 23.47
CA ALA A 17 1.22 -1.47 22.73
C ALA A 17 0.36 -1.05 21.53
N ARG A 18 -0.51 -0.04 21.70
CA ARG A 18 -1.36 0.48 20.62
C ARG A 18 -0.53 1.10 19.49
N VAL A 19 0.43 1.95 19.84
CA VAL A 19 1.34 2.58 18.87
C VAL A 19 2.20 1.55 18.17
N ALA A 20 2.73 0.58 18.94
CA ALA A 20 3.54 -0.52 18.43
C ALA A 20 2.80 -1.39 17.42
N ALA A 21 1.52 -1.65 17.64
CA ALA A 21 0.69 -2.41 16.72
C ALA A 21 0.57 -1.71 15.35
N VAL A 22 0.48 -0.38 15.34
CA VAL A 22 0.37 0.41 14.10
C VAL A 22 1.72 0.56 13.39
N ILE A 23 2.75 1.11 14.04
CA ILE A 23 4.03 1.42 13.38
C ILE A 23 4.88 0.17 13.13
N GLY A 24 4.81 -0.80 14.02
CA GLY A 24 5.58 -2.04 13.98
C GLY A 24 4.99 -3.08 13.04
N LEU A 25 5.23 -4.36 13.33
CA LEU A 25 4.79 -5.48 12.50
C LEU A 25 3.27 -5.66 12.48
N GLY A 26 2.62 -5.40 13.61
CA GLY A 26 1.17 -5.57 13.80
C GLY A 26 0.64 -6.97 13.46
N SER A 27 -0.68 -7.07 13.33
CA SER A 27 -1.38 -8.25 12.84
C SER A 27 -2.67 -7.85 12.12
N GLY A 28 -3.22 -8.71 11.26
CA GLY A 28 -4.48 -8.42 10.57
C GLY A 28 -4.43 -7.16 9.70
N ASP A 29 -5.11 -6.09 10.12
CA ASP A 29 -5.14 -4.79 9.43
C ASP A 29 -4.24 -3.73 10.09
N GLU A 30 -3.45 -4.13 11.08
CA GLU A 30 -2.41 -3.33 11.73
C GLU A 30 -1.02 -3.62 11.15
N GLY A 31 -0.12 -2.65 11.32
CA GLY A 31 1.30 -2.77 11.03
C GLY A 31 1.77 -2.05 9.76
N TYR A 32 2.79 -1.21 9.93
CA TYR A 32 3.57 -0.55 8.86
C TYR A 32 4.97 -1.14 8.68
N GLY A 33 5.34 -2.12 9.51
CA GLY A 33 6.60 -2.85 9.43
C GLY A 33 7.82 -1.96 9.61
N GLN A 34 7.71 -0.90 10.42
CA GLN A 34 8.82 0.01 10.72
C GLN A 34 9.43 -0.34 12.09
N SER A 35 10.63 0.19 12.37
CA SER A 35 11.20 0.13 13.71
C SER A 35 10.39 1.01 14.67
N ARG A 36 10.26 0.53 15.91
CA ARG A 36 9.69 1.30 17.03
C ARG A 36 10.80 1.98 17.80
N THR A 37 10.61 3.23 18.19
CA THR A 37 11.50 3.93 19.11
C THR A 37 11.12 3.61 20.57
N SER A 38 9.82 3.54 20.88
CA SER A 38 9.32 3.25 22.23
C SER A 38 9.35 1.76 22.61
N SER A 39 9.55 1.49 23.89
CA SER A 39 9.58 0.15 24.50
C SER A 39 8.70 0.11 25.74
N THR A 40 8.28 -1.09 26.16
CA THR A 40 7.48 -1.26 27.39
C THR A 40 8.31 -0.97 28.63
N VAL A 41 7.68 -0.40 29.66
CA VAL A 41 8.32 -0.12 30.95
C VAL A 41 7.89 -1.16 31.99
N ALA A 42 8.84 -1.59 32.84
CA ALA A 42 8.57 -2.58 33.89
C ALA A 42 7.61 -2.03 34.96
N VAL A 43 6.85 -2.92 35.60
CA VAL A 43 5.95 -2.56 36.71
C VAL A 43 6.76 -1.93 37.86
N GLY A 44 6.29 -0.78 38.35
CA GLY A 44 6.94 -0.05 39.44
C GLY A 44 8.10 0.86 39.01
N ALA A 45 8.50 0.84 37.74
CA ALA A 45 9.48 1.80 37.24
C ALA A 45 8.84 3.17 36.97
N THR A 46 9.64 4.21 37.16
CA THR A 46 9.24 5.60 36.87
C THR A 46 9.25 5.84 35.37
N ILE A 47 8.14 6.36 34.84
CA ILE A 47 8.07 6.83 33.45
C ILE A 47 8.89 8.11 33.31
N THR A 48 9.83 8.11 32.39
CA THR A 48 10.75 9.23 32.17
C THR A 48 10.30 10.13 31.03
N ALA A 49 10.84 11.34 30.96
CA ALA A 49 10.67 12.22 29.80
C ALA A 49 11.16 11.54 28.50
N GLN A 50 12.18 10.68 28.58
CA GLN A 50 12.69 9.93 27.43
C GLN A 50 11.65 8.91 26.92
N ASP A 51 10.92 8.24 27.80
CA ASP A 51 9.86 7.30 27.42
C ASP A 51 8.73 8.01 26.68
N MET A 52 8.39 9.23 27.11
CA MET A 52 7.39 10.08 26.46
C MET A 52 7.91 10.63 25.11
N GLN A 53 9.17 11.04 25.04
CA GLN A 53 9.83 11.44 23.79
C GLN A 53 9.83 10.30 22.77
N ASN A 54 10.10 9.06 23.20
CA ASN A 54 10.09 7.90 22.32
C ASN A 54 8.68 7.62 21.77
N LEU A 55 7.63 7.73 22.60
CA LEU A 55 6.23 7.65 22.14
C LEU A 55 5.88 8.78 21.17
N PHE A 56 6.31 10.00 21.46
CA PHE A 56 6.10 11.15 20.59
C PHE A 56 6.70 10.90 19.20
N THR A 57 7.92 10.36 19.14
CA THR A 57 8.59 10.02 17.88
C THR A 57 7.79 8.99 17.08
N ASP A 58 7.33 7.92 17.72
CA ASP A 58 6.54 6.89 17.04
C ASP A 58 5.19 7.42 16.54
N MET A 59 4.45 8.15 17.38
CA MET A 59 3.19 8.77 16.99
C MET A 59 3.37 9.81 15.88
N THR A 60 4.46 10.58 15.91
CA THR A 60 4.79 11.55 14.85
C THR A 60 5.00 10.85 13.52
N LYS A 61 5.75 9.75 13.48
CA LYS A 61 5.95 8.96 12.25
C LYS A 61 4.63 8.40 11.71
N ILE A 62 3.80 7.84 12.59
CA ILE A 62 2.47 7.32 12.22
C ILE A 62 1.61 8.43 11.62
N ARG A 63 1.48 9.56 12.31
CA ARG A 63 0.60 10.65 11.88
C ARG A 63 1.12 11.35 10.63
N LEU A 64 2.42 11.55 10.51
CA LEU A 64 3.04 12.06 9.29
C LEU A 64 2.72 11.16 8.09
N HIS A 65 2.76 9.83 8.25
CA HIS A 65 2.33 8.91 7.20
C HIS A 65 0.82 9.01 6.89
N GLN A 66 -0.03 9.02 7.92
CA GLN A 66 -1.48 9.00 7.79
C GLN A 66 -2.07 10.28 7.21
N THR A 67 -1.50 11.45 7.54
CA THR A 67 -2.06 12.77 7.18
C THR A 67 -1.15 13.63 6.33
N GLY A 68 0.12 13.27 6.20
CA GLY A 68 1.12 14.09 5.51
C GLY A 68 1.57 15.29 6.33
N SER A 69 1.26 15.35 7.64
CA SER A 69 1.63 16.42 8.56
C SER A 69 1.98 15.89 9.94
N VAL A 70 2.91 16.56 10.62
CA VAL A 70 3.29 16.27 12.01
C VAL A 70 2.11 16.60 12.94
N PRO A 71 1.81 15.76 13.95
CA PRO A 71 0.72 16.03 14.88
C PRO A 71 1.02 17.28 15.72
N ALA A 72 -0.01 18.09 15.97
CA ALA A 72 0.06 19.29 16.80
C ALA A 72 -0.70 19.12 18.13
N GLU A 73 -1.24 17.92 18.37
CA GLU A 73 -2.09 17.57 19.52
C GLU A 73 -1.29 17.16 20.76
N ILE A 74 0.00 16.84 20.60
CA ILE A 74 0.91 16.45 21.67
C ILE A 74 2.21 17.27 21.63
N ALA A 75 2.85 17.43 22.77
CA ALA A 75 4.19 17.98 22.92
C ALA A 75 5.03 17.10 23.86
N VAL A 76 6.36 17.18 23.75
CA VAL A 76 7.28 16.41 24.59
C VAL A 76 7.45 17.11 25.94
N PRO A 77 7.21 16.44 27.08
CA PRO A 77 7.51 17.00 28.40
C PRO A 77 9.00 17.30 28.57
N SER A 78 9.36 18.43 29.18
CA SER A 78 10.77 18.75 29.43
C SER A 78 11.39 17.84 30.49
N VAL A 79 12.70 17.62 30.40
CA VAL A 79 13.42 16.85 31.43
C VAL A 79 13.33 17.58 32.76
N GLY A 80 12.87 16.87 33.79
CA GLY A 80 12.68 17.43 35.14
C GLY A 80 11.24 17.88 35.43
N ASP A 81 10.39 18.01 34.41
CA ASP A 81 8.97 18.31 34.61
C ASP A 81 8.19 17.08 35.08
N THR A 82 7.19 17.32 35.93
CA THR A 82 6.21 16.28 36.27
C THR A 82 5.18 16.20 35.15
N VAL A 83 5.08 15.04 34.50
CA VAL A 83 4.06 14.80 33.49
C VAL A 83 2.68 14.76 34.17
N LEU A 84 1.83 15.71 33.82
CA LEU A 84 0.48 15.80 34.35
C LEU A 84 -0.46 14.81 33.65
N ASP A 85 -1.54 14.40 34.33
CA ASP A 85 -2.58 13.55 33.73
C ASP A 85 -3.17 14.18 32.46
N SER A 86 -3.50 15.46 32.50
CA SER A 86 -3.95 16.23 31.35
C SER A 86 -3.36 17.62 31.38
N ASN A 87 -2.92 18.10 30.23
CA ASN A 87 -2.52 19.48 30.04
C ASN A 87 -2.84 19.90 28.61
N THR A 88 -4.03 20.46 28.40
CA THR A 88 -4.48 20.90 27.07
C THR A 88 -3.79 22.18 26.58
N THR A 89 -3.15 22.91 27.49
CA THR A 89 -2.48 24.19 27.19
C THR A 89 -1.12 23.97 26.56
N ASN A 90 -0.24 23.21 27.22
CA ASN A 90 1.09 22.87 26.68
C ASN A 90 1.10 21.57 25.87
N LYS A 91 0.05 20.75 25.99
CA LYS A 91 -0.15 19.47 25.28
C LYS A 91 0.82 18.36 25.67
N GLU A 92 1.50 18.51 26.79
CA GLU A 92 2.44 17.52 27.34
C GLU A 92 1.74 16.50 28.25
N GLY A 93 0.45 16.69 28.53
CA GLY A 93 -0.31 15.83 29.41
C GLY A 93 -0.52 14.44 28.82
N TYR A 94 -0.57 13.46 29.71
CA TYR A 94 -0.63 12.05 29.34
C TYR A 94 -1.92 11.68 28.57
N ALA A 95 -3.05 12.28 28.94
CA ALA A 95 -4.33 12.12 28.25
C ALA A 95 -4.29 12.55 26.77
N GLN A 96 -3.45 13.53 26.41
CA GLN A 96 -3.27 13.93 25.01
C GLN A 96 -2.60 12.81 24.20
N TYR A 97 -1.61 12.12 24.78
CA TYR A 97 -0.97 10.94 24.16
C TYR A 97 -1.96 9.77 24.03
N GLU A 98 -2.81 9.53 25.03
CA GLU A 98 -3.85 8.49 24.96
C GLU A 98 -4.82 8.75 23.81
N SER A 99 -5.30 9.99 23.70
CA SER A 99 -6.19 10.41 22.62
C SER A 99 -5.53 10.22 21.26
N LEU A 100 -4.30 10.71 21.08
CA LEU A 100 -3.60 10.58 19.81
C LEU A 100 -3.31 9.13 19.45
N SER A 101 -2.98 8.27 20.43
CA SER A 101 -2.76 6.85 20.18
C SER A 101 -4.01 6.15 19.63
N THR A 102 -5.19 6.54 20.10
CA THR A 102 -6.48 6.02 19.61
C THR A 102 -6.73 6.50 18.18
N THR A 103 -6.43 7.77 17.90
CA THR A 103 -6.48 8.32 16.54
C THR A 103 -5.54 7.57 15.60
N CYS A 104 -4.29 7.34 16.00
CA CYS A 104 -3.31 6.54 15.25
C CYS A 104 -3.85 5.15 14.88
N GLN A 105 -4.44 4.45 15.83
CA GLN A 105 -5.00 3.10 15.61
C GLN A 105 -6.24 3.12 14.70
N SER A 106 -7.13 4.10 14.88
CA SER A 106 -8.34 4.23 14.06
C SER A 106 -8.01 4.49 12.58
N ALA A 107 -6.95 5.25 12.30
CA ALA A 107 -6.49 5.62 10.97
C ALA A 107 -5.41 4.67 10.40
N ARG A 108 -5.22 3.47 11.00
CA ARG A 108 -4.14 2.53 10.62
C ARG A 108 -4.11 2.13 9.14
N LEU A 109 -5.21 2.23 8.41
CA LEU A 109 -5.29 1.92 6.97
C LEU A 109 -5.26 3.18 6.07
N SER A 110 -4.94 4.34 6.64
CA SER A 110 -4.85 5.61 5.91
C SER A 110 -3.40 5.98 5.62
N ALA A 111 -3.17 6.53 4.42
CA ALA A 111 -1.88 7.07 4.01
C ALA A 111 -2.12 8.34 3.18
N ALA A 112 -1.41 9.41 3.50
CA ALA A 112 -1.51 10.64 2.74
C ALA A 112 -0.79 10.52 1.39
N ALA A 113 -1.34 11.16 0.35
CA ALA A 113 -0.84 11.02 -1.00
C ALA A 113 0.63 11.46 -1.16
N ASN A 114 1.07 12.47 -0.39
CA ASN A 114 2.46 12.94 -0.37
C ASN A 114 3.42 12.03 0.40
N GLN A 115 2.92 10.97 1.05
CA GLN A 115 3.72 9.95 1.74
C GLN A 115 3.89 8.68 0.90
N LEU A 116 3.36 8.69 -0.32
CA LEU A 116 3.36 7.55 -1.24
C LEU A 116 4.03 7.96 -2.56
N GLY A 117 5.05 7.21 -2.97
CA GLY A 117 5.73 7.42 -4.26
C GLY A 117 5.36 6.37 -5.30
N LEU A 118 5.22 6.79 -6.56
CA LEU A 118 5.12 5.89 -7.70
C LEU A 118 6.52 5.41 -8.10
N GLN A 119 6.65 4.12 -8.36
CA GLN A 119 7.89 3.49 -8.80
C GLN A 119 7.59 2.47 -9.90
N SER A 120 8.45 2.40 -10.91
CA SER A 120 8.36 1.39 -11.97
C SER A 120 8.52 -0.02 -11.42
N GLY A 121 7.70 -0.95 -11.92
CA GLY A 121 7.82 -2.38 -11.67
C GLY A 121 8.44 -3.07 -12.88
N THR A 122 7.59 -3.46 -13.83
CA THR A 122 7.97 -4.11 -15.09
C THR A 122 7.07 -3.68 -16.24
N SER A 123 7.45 -3.98 -17.47
CA SER A 123 6.61 -3.78 -18.64
C SER A 123 6.87 -4.86 -19.69
N SER A 124 5.96 -4.97 -20.64
CA SER A 124 6.09 -5.79 -21.82
C SER A 124 5.66 -4.99 -23.04
N VAL A 125 6.43 -5.09 -24.13
CA VAL A 125 6.24 -4.30 -25.35
C VAL A 125 6.24 -5.24 -26.55
N ARG A 126 5.18 -5.14 -27.36
CA ARG A 126 5.02 -5.87 -28.61
C ARG A 126 5.00 -4.90 -29.78
N ASN A 127 5.86 -5.15 -30.77
CA ASN A 127 5.90 -4.39 -32.03
C ASN A 127 5.31 -5.16 -33.21
N SER A 128 5.16 -6.48 -33.08
CA SER A 128 4.51 -7.31 -34.10
C SER A 128 3.00 -7.11 -34.08
N SER A 129 2.39 -7.13 -35.25
CA SER A 129 0.93 -7.10 -35.38
C SER A 129 0.27 -8.29 -34.67
N TRP A 130 -0.99 -8.13 -34.28
CA TRP A 130 -1.79 -9.18 -33.68
C TRP A 130 -3.28 -9.05 -34.06
N SER A 131 -3.94 -10.20 -34.12
CA SER A 131 -5.37 -10.38 -34.40
C SER A 131 -5.91 -11.58 -33.60
N THR A 132 -5.29 -11.80 -32.43
CA THR A 132 -5.57 -12.85 -31.45
C THR A 132 -5.12 -12.31 -30.10
N ASP A 133 -5.60 -12.92 -29.03
CA ASP A 133 -5.21 -12.55 -27.67
C ASP A 133 -3.70 -12.48 -27.49
N ILE A 134 -3.27 -11.43 -26.79
CA ILE A 134 -1.90 -11.29 -26.31
C ILE A 134 -1.90 -11.10 -24.80
N ASN A 135 -0.94 -11.75 -24.15
CA ASN A 135 -0.88 -11.85 -22.69
C ASN A 135 0.43 -11.29 -22.16
N HIS A 136 0.36 -10.57 -21.05
CA HIS A 136 1.51 -10.22 -20.23
C HIS A 136 1.31 -10.83 -18.85
N THR A 137 2.15 -11.80 -18.49
CA THR A 137 2.11 -12.40 -17.16
C THR A 137 3.37 -12.05 -16.39
N PHE A 138 3.21 -11.57 -15.17
CA PHE A 138 4.32 -11.21 -14.30
C PHE A 138 4.01 -11.53 -12.82
N THR A 139 5.06 -11.64 -12.03
CA THR A 139 4.99 -11.86 -10.58
C THR A 139 5.45 -10.64 -9.81
N VAL A 140 4.84 -10.40 -8.65
CA VAL A 140 5.30 -9.44 -7.63
C VAL A 140 5.65 -10.23 -6.37
N THR A 141 6.93 -10.27 -6.04
CA THR A 141 7.48 -11.07 -4.94
C THR A 141 7.91 -10.17 -3.78
N PHE A 142 7.37 -10.45 -2.59
CA PHE A 142 7.70 -9.73 -1.36
C PHE A 142 8.80 -10.48 -0.60
N GLY A 143 10.04 -9.97 -0.67
CA GLY A 143 11.22 -10.66 -0.12
C GLY A 143 11.35 -10.66 1.41
N GLY A 144 10.73 -9.71 2.09
CA GLY A 144 10.93 -9.48 3.52
C GLY A 144 12.13 -8.57 3.81
N TYR A 145 12.27 -8.16 5.06
CA TYR A 145 13.36 -7.32 5.56
C TYR A 145 13.38 -7.34 7.10
N SER A 146 14.40 -6.76 7.72
CA SER A 146 14.51 -6.63 9.18
C SER A 146 14.71 -5.17 9.58
N VAL A 147 14.21 -4.80 10.76
CA VAL A 147 14.36 -3.47 11.34
C VAL A 147 14.86 -3.59 12.79
N THR A 148 15.75 -2.69 13.21
CA THR A 148 16.24 -2.60 14.59
C THR A 148 15.39 -1.58 15.36
N ASN A 149 14.81 -2.00 16.48
CA ASN A 149 14.01 -1.15 17.37
C ASN A 149 14.92 -0.32 18.31
N GLY A 150 14.35 0.69 18.96
CA GLY A 150 15.05 1.59 19.88
C GLY A 150 15.64 0.89 21.11
N ASP A 151 15.12 -0.28 21.49
CA ASP A 151 15.65 -1.14 22.55
C ASP A 151 16.77 -2.09 22.07
N GLY A 152 17.19 -1.98 20.81
CA GLY A 152 18.23 -2.82 20.20
C GLY A 152 17.73 -4.18 19.70
N THR A 153 16.46 -4.54 19.94
CA THR A 153 15.89 -5.78 19.39
C THR A 153 15.63 -5.67 17.90
N THR A 154 15.63 -6.81 17.20
CA THR A 154 15.34 -6.88 15.76
C THR A 154 13.96 -7.45 15.50
N THR A 155 13.15 -6.73 14.72
CA THR A 155 11.89 -7.24 14.18
C THR A 155 12.12 -7.77 12.76
N THR A 156 11.80 -9.05 12.52
CA THR A 156 11.84 -9.64 11.18
C THR A 156 10.48 -9.54 10.50
N VAL A 157 10.44 -8.86 9.36
CA VAL A 157 9.29 -8.80 8.46
C VAL A 157 9.49 -9.85 7.36
N ASN A 158 8.96 -11.05 7.55
CA ASN A 158 9.02 -12.10 6.52
C ASN A 158 8.23 -11.71 5.25
N GLY A 159 8.29 -12.51 4.17
CA GLY A 159 7.66 -12.16 2.90
C GLY A 159 6.14 -11.92 2.96
N GLU A 160 5.40 -12.76 3.70
CA GLU A 160 3.94 -12.59 3.85
C GLU A 160 3.60 -11.33 4.66
N ASN A 161 4.35 -11.07 5.74
CA ASN A 161 4.23 -9.87 6.53
C ASN A 161 4.60 -8.63 5.71
N HIS A 162 5.62 -8.71 4.86
CA HIS A 162 6.02 -7.63 3.97
C HIS A 162 4.89 -7.26 3.02
N MET A 163 4.24 -8.25 2.41
CA MET A 163 3.03 -8.02 1.61
C MET A 163 1.93 -7.36 2.43
N ARG A 164 1.64 -7.86 3.65
CA ARG A 164 0.61 -7.27 4.52
C ARG A 164 0.89 -5.81 4.83
N VAL A 165 2.07 -5.48 5.37
CA VAL A 165 2.40 -4.11 5.79
C VAL A 165 2.46 -3.16 4.60
N PHE A 166 2.86 -3.64 3.42
CA PHE A 166 2.80 -2.87 2.17
C PHE A 166 1.38 -2.38 1.88
N PHE A 167 0.39 -3.29 1.88
CA PHE A 167 -1.00 -2.92 1.58
C PHE A 167 -1.69 -2.20 2.74
N ASN A 168 -1.37 -2.53 4.00
CA ASN A 168 -1.92 -1.81 5.17
C ASN A 168 -1.44 -0.34 5.19
N ALA A 169 -0.21 -0.07 4.76
CA ALA A 169 0.35 1.28 4.65
C ALA A 169 -0.04 2.00 3.34
N GLY A 170 -1.04 1.51 2.59
CA GLY A 170 -1.56 2.17 1.39
C GLY A 170 -0.77 1.92 0.10
N GLY A 171 0.08 0.90 0.06
CA GLY A 171 0.73 0.45 -1.16
C GLY A 171 -0.26 -0.14 -2.17
N THR A 172 0.03 0.04 -3.46
CA THR A 172 -0.80 -0.46 -4.58
C THR A 172 0.05 -1.01 -5.72
N ILE A 173 -0.52 -1.93 -6.50
CA ILE A 173 0.02 -2.34 -7.80
C ILE A 173 -0.82 -1.68 -8.87
N ASN A 174 -0.19 -0.97 -9.80
CA ASN A 174 -0.85 -0.14 -10.80
C ASN A 174 -0.57 -0.71 -12.19
N LEU A 175 -1.64 -0.97 -12.94
CA LEU A 175 -1.58 -1.60 -14.25
C LEU A 175 -2.16 -0.67 -15.30
N SER A 176 -1.51 -0.61 -16.46
CA SER A 176 -2.02 0.14 -17.61
C SER A 176 -1.57 -0.50 -18.92
N GLY A 177 -2.37 -0.29 -19.96
CA GLY A 177 -2.04 -0.65 -21.33
C GLY A 177 -1.95 0.59 -22.21
N SER A 178 -1.22 0.50 -23.31
CA SER A 178 -1.20 1.53 -24.35
C SER A 178 -1.05 0.94 -25.75
N ILE A 179 -1.62 1.66 -26.72
CA ILE A 179 -1.47 1.39 -28.15
C ILE A 179 -0.75 2.60 -28.75
N GLY A 180 0.36 2.35 -29.44
CA GLY A 180 1.21 3.33 -30.10
C GLY A 180 0.51 4.01 -31.28
N SER A 181 1.20 4.87 -32.02
CA SER A 181 0.60 5.60 -33.15
C SER A 181 0.17 4.69 -34.31
N GLY A 182 -0.89 5.08 -35.02
CA GLY A 182 -1.51 4.32 -36.11
C GLY A 182 -2.95 4.79 -36.30
N ASN A 183 -3.45 4.74 -37.54
CA ASN A 183 -4.74 5.35 -37.92
C ASN A 183 -5.78 4.36 -38.46
N SER A 184 -5.52 3.05 -38.42
CA SER A 184 -6.54 2.05 -38.72
C SER A 184 -7.66 2.11 -37.67
N THR A 185 -8.86 1.70 -38.08
CA THR A 185 -10.04 1.70 -37.21
C THR A 185 -9.79 0.88 -35.93
N ILE A 186 -9.16 -0.29 -36.04
CA ILE A 186 -8.88 -1.16 -34.88
C ILE A 186 -7.82 -0.56 -33.94
N ASN A 187 -6.76 0.08 -34.47
CA ASN A 187 -5.77 0.76 -33.64
C ASN A 187 -6.41 1.92 -32.85
N ASN A 188 -7.34 2.65 -33.47
CA ASN A 188 -8.06 3.75 -32.81
C ASN A 188 -9.03 3.24 -31.74
N ASP A 189 -9.73 2.14 -31.98
CA ASP A 189 -10.65 1.57 -31.00
C ASP A 189 -9.93 1.04 -29.77
N TRP A 190 -8.86 0.24 -29.94
CA TRP A 190 -8.04 -0.20 -28.80
C TRP A 190 -7.40 0.97 -28.06
N ARG A 191 -6.97 2.03 -28.76
CA ARG A 191 -6.46 3.24 -28.10
C ARG A 191 -7.54 3.91 -27.25
N ASN A 192 -8.75 4.03 -27.77
CA ASN A 192 -9.88 4.58 -27.02
C ASN A 192 -10.21 3.72 -25.80
N LEU A 193 -10.18 2.39 -25.94
CA LEU A 193 -10.31 1.47 -24.81
C LEU A 193 -9.21 1.73 -23.78
N MET A 194 -7.94 1.77 -24.16
CA MET A 194 -6.83 2.03 -23.23
C MET A 194 -6.95 3.39 -22.53
N SER A 195 -7.40 4.43 -23.24
CA SER A 195 -7.68 5.74 -22.63
C SER A 195 -8.82 5.66 -21.61
N SER A 196 -9.85 4.85 -21.86
CA SER A 196 -10.96 4.64 -20.92
C SER A 196 -10.61 3.72 -19.75
N VAL A 197 -9.66 2.79 -19.94
CA VAL A 197 -9.10 1.95 -18.87
C VAL A 197 -8.26 2.81 -17.94
N GLY A 198 -7.37 3.64 -18.49
CA GLY A 198 -6.44 4.44 -17.70
C GLY A 198 -5.55 3.55 -16.83
N THR A 199 -5.45 3.88 -15.55
CA THR A 199 -4.70 3.08 -14.57
C THR A 199 -5.64 2.24 -13.73
N VAL A 200 -5.49 0.92 -13.83
CA VAL A 200 -6.13 -0.05 -12.94
C VAL A 200 -5.30 -0.16 -11.67
N VAL A 201 -5.90 0.13 -10.51
CA VAL A 201 -5.22 0.13 -9.21
C VAL A 201 -5.67 -1.09 -8.41
N PHE A 202 -4.79 -2.07 -8.25
CA PHE A 202 -4.93 -3.19 -7.32
C PHE A 202 -4.49 -2.73 -5.92
N GLY A 203 -5.45 -2.58 -5.02
CA GLY A 203 -5.24 -2.12 -3.65
C GLY A 203 -5.44 -3.21 -2.60
N ARG A 204 -5.62 -2.79 -1.36
CA ARG A 204 -5.78 -3.70 -0.22
C ARG A 204 -7.01 -4.59 -0.33
N SER A 205 -8.17 -4.05 -0.70
CA SER A 205 -9.46 -4.78 -0.69
C SER A 205 -10.22 -4.76 -2.01
N THR A 206 -9.76 -3.96 -2.98
CA THR A 206 -10.45 -3.72 -4.25
C THR A 206 -9.44 -3.52 -5.37
N THR A 207 -9.90 -3.73 -6.59
CA THR A 207 -9.20 -3.35 -7.82
C THR A 207 -10.11 -2.43 -8.62
N SER A 208 -9.64 -1.25 -9.01
CA SER A 208 -10.49 -0.28 -9.72
C SER A 208 -9.67 0.71 -10.53
N ASN A 209 -10.25 1.24 -11.60
CA ASN A 209 -9.72 2.42 -12.30
C ASN A 209 -10.43 3.73 -11.90
N GLY A 210 -11.27 3.70 -10.86
CA GLY A 210 -12.10 4.81 -10.40
C GLY A 210 -13.52 4.82 -10.98
N SER A 211 -13.81 4.02 -12.01
CA SER A 211 -15.16 3.87 -12.60
C SER A 211 -15.63 2.42 -12.65
N THR A 212 -14.74 1.50 -13.01
CA THR A 212 -14.98 0.06 -13.11
C THR A 212 -14.01 -0.67 -12.18
N GLY A 213 -14.45 -1.77 -11.59
CA GLY A 213 -13.60 -2.53 -10.68
C GLY A 213 -14.31 -3.73 -10.06
N THR A 214 -13.61 -4.38 -9.14
CA THR A 214 -14.09 -5.51 -8.36
C THR A 214 -13.75 -5.33 -6.88
N ASN A 215 -14.42 -6.10 -6.03
CA ASN A 215 -14.08 -6.24 -4.62
C ASN A 215 -12.95 -7.26 -4.41
N TYR A 216 -12.01 -7.41 -5.34
CA TYR A 216 -10.80 -8.20 -5.15
C TYR A 216 -9.60 -7.28 -5.01
N GLY A 217 -8.91 -7.37 -3.88
CA GLY A 217 -7.60 -6.79 -3.61
C GLY A 217 -6.76 -7.78 -2.81
N TYR A 218 -5.63 -7.34 -2.26
CA TYR A 218 -4.72 -8.21 -1.50
C TYR A 218 -5.39 -9.11 -0.44
N VAL A 219 -6.33 -8.58 0.35
CA VAL A 219 -6.88 -9.30 1.52
C VAL A 219 -7.87 -10.39 1.17
N ASN A 220 -8.45 -10.35 -0.02
CA ASN A 220 -9.50 -11.26 -0.47
C ASN A 220 -9.23 -11.86 -1.85
N LEU A 221 -8.00 -11.71 -2.37
CA LEU A 221 -7.57 -12.36 -3.59
C LEU A 221 -7.42 -13.88 -3.38
N PRO A 222 -8.11 -14.73 -4.17
CA PRO A 222 -7.98 -16.18 -4.08
C PRO A 222 -6.60 -16.72 -4.51
N THR A 223 -6.39 -18.01 -4.26
CA THR A 223 -5.20 -18.74 -4.71
C THR A 223 -5.26 -19.14 -6.19
N GLY A 224 -6.46 -19.21 -6.77
CA GLY A 224 -6.71 -19.39 -8.20
C GLY A 224 -6.78 -18.07 -8.95
N PHE A 225 -6.48 -18.09 -10.26
CA PHE A 225 -6.66 -16.92 -11.11
C PHE A 225 -8.12 -16.47 -11.08
N THR A 226 -8.31 -15.21 -10.73
CA THR A 226 -9.61 -14.57 -10.59
C THR A 226 -9.59 -13.27 -11.35
N THR A 227 -10.66 -12.98 -12.09
CA THR A 227 -10.84 -11.68 -12.75
C THR A 227 -10.97 -10.59 -11.70
N ILE A 228 -10.02 -9.66 -11.70
CA ILE A 228 -9.98 -8.51 -10.78
C ILE A 228 -10.34 -7.20 -11.48
N PHE A 229 -10.29 -7.16 -12.81
CA PHE A 229 -10.74 -6.05 -13.62
C PHE A 229 -11.12 -6.54 -15.02
N ASN A 230 -12.19 -6.00 -15.58
CA ASN A 230 -12.51 -6.17 -16.98
C ASN A 230 -13.15 -4.89 -17.53
N LYS A 231 -12.82 -4.53 -18.78
CA LYS A 231 -13.46 -3.44 -19.49
C LYS A 231 -13.52 -3.72 -21.00
N ASN A 232 -14.72 -3.78 -21.54
CA ASN A 232 -14.98 -3.93 -22.97
C ASN A 232 -14.73 -2.64 -23.74
N ALA A 233 -14.39 -2.76 -25.02
CA ALA A 233 -14.36 -1.65 -25.96
C ALA A 233 -15.77 -1.14 -26.28
N SER A 234 -15.85 0.11 -26.75
CA SER A 234 -17.14 0.74 -27.07
C SER A 234 -17.67 0.35 -28.45
N ALA A 235 -16.83 0.39 -29.48
CA ALA A 235 -17.24 0.09 -30.86
C ALA A 235 -17.03 -1.39 -31.23
N TYR A 236 -16.02 -2.04 -30.64
CA TYR A 236 -15.72 -3.46 -30.81
C TYR A 236 -16.02 -4.20 -29.52
N SER A 237 -17.27 -4.19 -29.06
CA SER A 237 -17.65 -4.62 -27.70
C SER A 237 -17.32 -6.07 -27.33
N ALA A 238 -16.97 -6.91 -28.31
CA ALA A 238 -16.39 -8.23 -28.07
C ALA A 238 -14.99 -8.14 -27.45
N ASN A 239 -14.16 -7.18 -27.87
CA ASN A 239 -12.81 -6.99 -27.35
C ASN A 239 -12.83 -6.38 -25.96
N ASP A 240 -11.96 -6.87 -25.08
CA ASP A 240 -11.84 -6.36 -23.72
C ASP A 240 -10.40 -6.38 -23.17
N TYR A 241 -10.19 -5.54 -22.16
CA TYR A 241 -8.97 -5.50 -21.37
C TYR A 241 -9.22 -6.20 -20.04
N LEU A 242 -8.72 -7.42 -19.95
CA LEU A 242 -8.92 -8.31 -18.83
C LEU A 242 -7.68 -8.36 -17.94
N VAL A 243 -7.87 -8.20 -16.64
CA VAL A 243 -6.83 -8.43 -15.64
C VAL A 243 -7.28 -9.52 -14.69
N GLN A 244 -6.47 -10.58 -14.62
CA GLN A 244 -6.62 -11.65 -13.66
C GLN A 244 -5.45 -11.65 -12.69
N ALA A 245 -5.71 -12.02 -11.44
CA ALA A 245 -4.67 -12.19 -10.45
C ALA A 245 -4.92 -13.39 -9.54
N LYS A 246 -3.84 -13.85 -8.91
CA LYS A 246 -3.87 -14.82 -7.81
C LYS A 246 -2.79 -14.52 -6.79
N LYS A 247 -2.98 -15.02 -5.57
CA LYS A 247 -2.01 -14.92 -4.47
C LYS A 247 -1.55 -16.30 -4.04
N ASN A 248 -0.24 -16.51 -3.95
CA ASN A 248 0.34 -17.71 -3.36
C ASN A 248 1.47 -17.34 -2.40
N GLY A 249 1.23 -17.49 -1.09
CA GLY A 249 2.16 -17.04 -0.05
C GLY A 249 2.51 -15.55 -0.19
N ASN A 250 3.79 -15.26 -0.36
CA ASN A 250 4.35 -13.92 -0.53
C ASN A 250 4.49 -13.48 -2.00
N VAL A 251 3.83 -14.16 -2.94
CA VAL A 251 3.86 -13.84 -4.37
C VAL A 251 2.45 -13.52 -4.88
N LEU A 252 2.32 -12.40 -5.59
CA LEU A 252 1.16 -12.12 -6.45
C LEU A 252 1.53 -12.45 -7.89
N THR A 253 0.62 -13.09 -8.62
CA THR A 253 0.76 -13.28 -10.06
C THR A 253 -0.38 -12.56 -10.76
N PHE A 254 -0.04 -11.78 -11.77
CA PHE A 254 -0.99 -11.06 -12.61
C PHE A 254 -0.86 -11.54 -14.05
N THR A 255 -1.99 -11.69 -14.71
CA THR A 255 -2.09 -11.87 -16.16
C THR A 255 -2.95 -10.73 -16.71
N VAL A 256 -2.39 -9.98 -17.64
CA VAL A 256 -3.06 -8.91 -18.37
C VAL A 256 -3.27 -9.40 -19.79
N THR A 257 -4.53 -9.43 -20.23
CA THR A 257 -4.93 -9.90 -21.55
C THR A 257 -5.54 -8.75 -22.34
N PHE A 258 -5.02 -8.53 -23.55
CA PHE A 258 -5.72 -7.78 -24.59
C PHE A 258 -6.46 -8.82 -25.42
N ASN A 259 -7.74 -9.00 -25.12
CA ASN A 259 -8.56 -10.06 -25.68
C ASN A 259 -9.17 -9.60 -27.02
N GLU A 260 -8.88 -10.32 -28.10
CA GLU A 260 -9.37 -10.04 -29.45
C GLU A 260 -10.46 -11.05 -29.80
N ASP A 261 -11.65 -10.82 -29.27
CA ASP A 261 -12.82 -11.68 -29.45
C ASP A 261 -13.70 -11.25 -30.64
N LYS A 262 -13.30 -10.19 -31.38
CA LYS A 262 -13.97 -9.80 -32.60
C LYS A 262 -13.74 -10.87 -33.69
N VAL A 263 -14.76 -11.69 -33.92
CA VAL A 263 -14.77 -12.59 -35.08
C VAL A 263 -14.84 -11.81 -36.39
N ALA A 264 -14.09 -12.27 -37.39
CA ALA A 264 -14.06 -11.72 -38.73
C ALA A 264 -15.47 -11.54 -39.33
N ASN A 265 -15.74 -10.39 -39.96
CA ASN A 265 -16.98 -10.15 -40.70
C ASN A 265 -16.73 -9.47 -42.06
N PRO A 266 -17.01 -10.12 -43.23
CA PRO A 266 -17.40 -11.50 -43.39
C PRO A 266 -16.22 -12.49 -43.43
N ASN A 267 -14.95 -12.06 -43.54
CA ASN A 267 -13.79 -12.98 -43.65
C ASN A 267 -12.41 -12.36 -43.28
N PHE A 268 -12.38 -11.11 -42.80
CA PHE A 268 -11.13 -10.46 -42.40
C PHE A 268 -11.25 -9.95 -40.97
N ASP A 269 -10.25 -10.29 -40.16
CA ASP A 269 -10.02 -9.66 -38.87
C ASP A 269 -8.85 -8.68 -39.02
N GLU A 270 -9.12 -7.39 -38.85
CA GLU A 270 -8.10 -6.36 -39.01
C GLU A 270 -7.07 -6.47 -37.89
N ALA A 271 -5.79 -6.66 -38.21
CA ALA A 271 -4.78 -6.71 -37.16
C ALA A 271 -4.52 -5.33 -36.51
N VAL A 272 -4.31 -5.33 -35.20
CA VAL A 272 -3.63 -4.23 -34.50
C VAL A 272 -2.18 -4.22 -34.95
N THR A 273 -1.74 -3.11 -35.54
CA THR A 273 -0.39 -2.96 -36.11
C THR A 273 0.50 -2.01 -35.31
N ALA A 274 -0.10 -1.23 -34.41
CA ALA A 274 0.62 -0.30 -33.57
C ALA A 274 1.32 -1.01 -32.40
N THR A 275 2.43 -0.43 -31.93
CA THR A 275 3.15 -0.93 -30.75
C THR A 275 2.21 -1.04 -29.55
N THR A 276 2.09 -2.22 -28.97
CA THR A 276 1.26 -2.46 -27.78
C THR A 276 2.16 -2.58 -26.57
N THR A 277 1.83 -1.87 -25.49
CA THR A 277 2.60 -1.91 -24.24
C THR A 277 1.67 -2.24 -23.07
N SER A 278 2.12 -3.15 -22.21
CA SER A 278 1.53 -3.43 -20.90
C SER A 278 2.53 -3.03 -19.82
N THR A 279 2.10 -2.20 -18.88
CA THR A 279 2.97 -1.65 -17.83
C THR A 279 2.42 -1.99 -16.45
N ALA A 280 3.30 -2.45 -15.58
CA ALA A 280 3.05 -2.68 -14.17
C ALA A 280 3.98 -1.79 -13.33
N GLN A 281 3.38 -1.00 -12.45
CA GLN A 281 4.06 -0.11 -11.52
C GLN A 281 3.58 -0.41 -10.10
N LEU A 282 4.23 0.20 -9.12
CA LEU A 282 3.75 0.22 -7.75
C LEU A 282 3.64 1.65 -7.24
N LYS A 283 2.72 1.88 -6.30
CA LYS A 283 2.77 3.02 -5.40
C LYS A 283 3.08 2.48 -4.00
N ARG A 284 3.99 3.11 -3.25
CA ARG A 284 4.36 2.64 -1.90
C ARG A 284 4.75 3.77 -0.96
N PRO A 285 4.68 3.55 0.36
CA PRO A 285 5.37 4.39 1.32
C PRO A 285 6.87 4.39 1.08
N ASN A 286 7.44 5.57 0.89
CA ASN A 286 8.86 5.74 0.56
C ASN A 286 9.53 6.91 1.30
N ASN A 287 8.93 7.38 2.40
CA ASN A 287 9.45 8.50 3.18
C ASN A 287 10.26 7.99 4.38
N SER A 288 11.58 8.20 4.36
CA SER A 288 12.49 7.77 5.44
C SER A 288 12.22 8.46 6.79
N SER A 289 11.56 9.61 6.79
CA SER A 289 11.16 10.34 8.01
C SER A 289 9.84 9.85 8.62
N SER A 290 9.08 8.99 7.92
CA SER A 290 7.84 8.40 8.42
C SER A 290 7.82 6.88 8.20
N VAL A 291 7.13 6.42 7.15
CA VAL A 291 7.03 5.01 6.76
C VAL A 291 7.72 4.83 5.40
N ASN A 292 8.70 3.93 5.36
CA ASN A 292 9.39 3.52 4.15
C ASN A 292 9.39 1.99 4.08
N ILE A 293 8.71 1.44 3.09
CA ILE A 293 8.60 -0.01 2.89
C ILE A 293 9.43 -0.37 1.68
N THR A 294 10.32 -1.37 1.80
CA THR A 294 11.14 -1.87 0.70
C THR A 294 10.27 -2.23 -0.51
N ALA A 295 10.72 -1.92 -1.73
CA ALA A 295 9.95 -2.30 -2.92
C ALA A 295 9.95 -3.83 -3.10
N PRO A 296 8.81 -4.45 -3.43
CA PRO A 296 8.81 -5.84 -3.90
C PRO A 296 9.45 -5.94 -5.28
N THR A 297 9.84 -7.15 -5.67
CA THR A 297 10.48 -7.42 -6.97
C THR A 297 9.42 -7.81 -8.00
N PHE A 298 9.46 -7.18 -9.18
CA PHE A 298 8.64 -7.54 -10.33
C PHE A 298 9.46 -8.40 -11.28
N ASN A 299 8.86 -9.44 -11.85
CA ASN A 299 9.52 -10.28 -12.86
C ASN A 299 8.52 -10.73 -13.93
N ASN A 300 8.83 -10.52 -15.20
CA ASN A 300 8.03 -11.06 -16.30
C ASN A 300 8.21 -12.57 -16.36
N THR A 301 7.09 -13.28 -16.48
CA THR A 301 7.06 -14.73 -16.73
C THR A 301 6.54 -15.06 -18.12
N ASP A 302 5.87 -14.10 -18.76
CA ASP A 302 5.44 -14.15 -20.16
C ASP A 302 5.32 -12.71 -20.70
N ASN A 303 5.62 -12.48 -21.97
CA ASN A 303 5.58 -11.17 -22.62
C ASN A 303 4.56 -11.14 -23.75
N LEU A 304 4.04 -9.94 -24.07
CA LEU A 304 3.11 -9.70 -25.19
C LEU A 304 3.64 -10.19 -26.55
#